data_AF-G9ERF3-F1
#
_entry.id   AF-G9ERF3-F1
#
_cell.length_a   1.000
_cell.length_b   1.000
_cell.length_c   1.000
_cell.angle_alpha   90.00
_cell.angle_beta   90.00
_cell.angle_gamma   90.00
#
_symmetry.space_group_name_H-M   'P 1'
#
loop_
_entity.id
_entity.type
_entity.pdbx_description
1 polymer ?
#
loop_
_entity_poly.entity_id
_entity_poly.type
_entity_poly.pdbx_seq_one_letter_code
_entity_poly.pdbx_strand_id
1 'polypeptide(L)'
;MLLEPSKQSDSSSSIRHHLWDGENIEAAQLLIRKDSNWVNDKNSQPLYLAILKGSYSGVEWLLKHGAAITEEVLKTALNICYATPLSHSFSIVQMLIQHGGCNNGTVHAELLYTAIMHQKIEFIELLSRLEIDWNYRKGHREKLIFWAMRRFPQAIPMICKAGANINQINKDGLSLMHLLVQDNGLIKEPNKRLKELYELNADPTIRMPGTNMTPFQWAYVQNKIALANSIKAYTLALEHSKTCPINPLDTIEAQVAQISEQEVKEKIYLLRIAKFFARKARELAPFSTNQPKGVLCKKKILLQLVRSVPTPSIKQYYNLELDPNIDTPDDQPIIVTDLDGNVVYKTLSQIFAEIIKLPERDPKKVRKDGSLITAMEFFEKTAKNTVRHGVGNCFELATIIIMLINEYKIFDHTPIRYELLGLKGKNNGDHAFIVFNRAAGSQLNNMKSWGNYATICDPWFEESMNVSEQLQLDSEQQTKSIQHYLKFQNHISFMSAGETGRGHSKHWQQKHGTNPQCLFINRRARDKKENITTPYPVVRMI
;
A
#
# COMPACT_ATOMS: atom_id res chain seq x y z
N MET A 1 37.57 -61.83 42.60
CA MET A 1 37.71 -61.36 44.00
C MET A 1 38.21 -59.93 43.93
N LEU A 2 37.32 -58.93 43.80
CA LEU A 2 36.59 -58.28 44.90
C LEU A 2 37.53 -57.74 45.98
N LEU A 3 37.89 -56.46 45.86
CA LEU A 3 37.49 -55.39 46.79
C LEU A 3 38.23 -54.10 46.38
N GLU A 4 37.52 -53.20 45.69
CA GLU A 4 37.82 -51.76 45.76
C GLU A 4 36.56 -51.02 46.23
N PRO A 5 36.72 -49.94 47.02
CA PRO A 5 35.70 -49.48 47.95
C PRO A 5 34.57 -48.73 47.26
N SER A 6 33.37 -49.04 47.72
CA SER A 6 32.10 -48.40 47.38
C SER A 6 32.15 -46.88 47.50
N LYS A 7 31.64 -46.23 46.44
CA LYS A 7 31.13 -44.86 46.37
C LYS A 7 30.82 -44.23 47.73
N GLN A 8 31.68 -43.32 48.17
CA GLN A 8 31.39 -42.33 49.21
C GLN A 8 30.57 -41.18 48.61
N SER A 9 29.35 -41.47 48.14
CA SER A 9 28.41 -40.47 47.66
C SER A 9 27.01 -40.80 48.19
N ASP A 10 26.66 -40.25 49.35
CA ASP A 10 25.28 -39.87 49.70
C ASP A 10 25.12 -39.32 51.14
N SER A 11 26.04 -39.56 52.08
CA SER A 11 25.89 -39.07 53.47
C SER A 11 26.31 -37.61 53.67
N SER A 12 27.40 -37.15 53.04
CA SER A 12 27.90 -35.78 53.21
C SER A 12 27.01 -34.72 52.53
N SER A 13 26.44 -35.04 51.36
CA SER A 13 25.46 -34.21 50.65
C SER A 13 24.16 -34.06 51.46
N SER A 14 23.68 -35.17 52.05
CA SER A 14 22.49 -35.17 52.92
C SER A 14 22.67 -34.31 54.17
N ILE A 15 23.84 -34.40 54.84
CA ILE A 15 24.15 -33.58 56.03
C ILE A 15 24.25 -32.08 55.68
N ARG A 16 24.82 -31.73 54.52
CA ARG A 16 24.94 -30.33 54.08
C ARG A 16 23.57 -29.68 53.81
N HIS A 17 22.64 -30.42 53.21
CA HIS A 17 21.24 -30.01 53.01
C HIS A 17 20.48 -29.82 54.33
N HIS A 18 20.76 -30.62 55.36
CA HIS A 18 20.08 -30.50 56.66
C HIS A 18 20.57 -29.32 57.51
N LEU A 19 21.82 -28.87 57.32
CA LEU A 19 22.37 -27.73 58.07
C LEU A 19 22.00 -26.37 57.48
N TRP A 20 21.94 -26.25 56.15
CA TRP A 20 21.57 -25.00 55.48
C TRP A 20 20.11 -25.03 55.07
N ASP A 21 19.29 -24.27 55.79
CA ASP A 21 17.86 -24.12 55.51
C ASP A 21 17.55 -22.98 54.52
N GLY A 22 18.56 -22.18 54.14
CA GLY A 22 18.43 -20.98 53.30
C GLY A 22 18.58 -19.66 54.06
N GLU A 23 18.58 -19.67 55.39
CA GLU A 23 18.53 -18.47 56.24
C GLU A 23 19.63 -18.43 57.31
N ASN A 24 20.00 -19.58 57.87
CA ASN A 24 20.91 -19.65 59.01
C ASN A 24 22.38 -19.34 58.62
N ILE A 25 22.78 -18.08 58.77
CA ILE A 25 24.13 -17.60 58.46
C ILE A 25 25.22 -18.28 59.31
N GLU A 26 24.93 -18.66 60.56
CA GLU A 26 25.90 -19.37 61.40
C GLU A 26 26.20 -20.77 60.84
N ALA A 27 25.16 -21.47 60.36
CA ALA A 27 25.32 -22.73 59.65
C ALA A 27 26.13 -22.55 58.36
N ALA A 28 25.88 -21.48 57.60
CA ALA A 28 26.66 -21.15 56.39
C ALA A 28 28.15 -20.91 56.70
N GLN A 29 28.46 -20.19 57.78
CA GLN A 29 29.84 -19.96 58.23
C GLN A 29 30.55 -21.26 58.64
N LEU A 30 29.83 -22.20 59.26
CA LEU A 30 30.39 -23.51 59.60
C LEU A 30 30.66 -24.35 58.34
N LEU A 31 29.75 -24.32 57.36
CA LEU A 31 29.85 -25.08 56.13
C LEU A 31 31.01 -24.59 55.25
N ILE A 32 31.18 -23.27 55.07
CA ILE A 32 32.30 -22.71 54.30
C ILE A 32 33.67 -22.97 54.94
N ARG A 33 33.75 -23.06 56.28
CA ARG A 33 34.98 -23.45 56.99
C ARG A 33 35.36 -24.91 56.74
N LYS A 34 34.36 -25.80 56.59
CA LYS A 34 34.57 -27.23 56.32
C LYS A 34 34.85 -27.51 54.84
N ASP A 35 34.23 -26.74 53.95
CA ASP A 35 34.41 -26.85 52.51
C ASP A 35 34.26 -25.46 51.89
N SER A 36 35.38 -24.86 51.48
CA SER A 36 35.41 -23.51 50.90
C SER A 36 34.62 -23.41 49.59
N ASN A 37 34.34 -24.53 48.92
CA ASN A 37 33.57 -24.58 47.68
C ASN A 37 32.08 -24.87 47.91
N TRP A 38 31.64 -25.05 49.16
CA TRP A 38 30.24 -25.39 49.48
C TRP A 38 29.24 -24.39 48.88
N VAL A 39 29.56 -23.09 48.86
CA VAL A 39 28.69 -22.04 48.29
C VAL A 39 28.34 -22.26 46.81
N ASN A 40 29.14 -23.06 46.09
CA ASN A 40 28.96 -23.43 44.70
C ASN A 40 28.72 -24.94 44.50
N ASP A 41 28.43 -25.68 45.57
CA ASP A 41 28.18 -27.12 45.52
C ASP A 41 26.89 -27.42 44.76
N LYS A 42 27.05 -28.14 43.64
CA LYS A 42 25.95 -28.48 42.72
C LYS A 42 24.92 -29.40 43.35
N ASN A 43 25.29 -30.18 44.37
CA ASN A 43 24.36 -31.12 45.01
C ASN A 43 23.51 -30.43 46.08
N SER A 44 24.09 -29.50 46.83
CA SER A 44 23.37 -28.74 47.87
C SER A 44 22.70 -27.46 47.37
N GLN A 45 23.16 -26.92 46.24
CA GLN A 45 22.68 -25.69 45.60
C GLN A 45 22.31 -24.57 46.61
N PRO A 46 23.24 -24.10 47.46
CA PRO A 46 22.89 -23.25 48.61
C PRO A 46 22.15 -21.96 48.23
N LEU A 47 22.58 -21.32 47.13
CA LEU A 47 21.95 -20.11 46.60
C LEU A 47 20.52 -20.36 46.12
N TYR A 48 20.28 -21.51 45.49
CA TYR A 48 18.94 -21.91 45.04
C TYR A 48 17.98 -22.10 46.22
N LEU A 49 18.44 -22.74 47.30
CA LEU A 49 17.65 -22.92 48.53
C LEU A 49 17.30 -21.58 49.21
N ALA A 50 18.27 -20.67 49.32
CA ALA A 50 18.04 -19.33 49.88
C ALA A 50 16.96 -18.55 49.09
N ILE A 51 17.00 -18.66 47.76
CA ILE A 51 16.01 -18.06 46.86
C ILE A 51 14.64 -18.71 47.02
N LEU A 52 14.56 -20.05 47.11
CA LEU A 52 13.30 -20.77 47.37
C LEU A 52 12.62 -20.34 48.67
N LYS A 53 13.40 -19.99 49.69
CA LYS A 53 12.88 -19.48 50.96
C LYS A 53 12.53 -17.99 50.94
N GLY A 54 12.96 -17.24 49.94
CA GLY A 54 12.83 -15.78 49.92
C GLY A 54 13.77 -15.08 50.91
N SER A 55 14.86 -15.74 51.29
CA SER A 55 15.83 -15.24 52.27
C SER A 55 16.75 -14.18 51.65
N TYR A 56 16.42 -12.90 51.82
CA TYR A 56 17.27 -11.81 51.32
C TYR A 56 18.68 -11.86 51.92
N SER A 57 18.78 -11.99 53.25
CA SER A 57 20.06 -12.03 53.97
C SER A 57 20.90 -13.26 53.59
N GLY A 58 20.27 -14.42 53.38
CA GLY A 58 20.96 -15.63 52.94
C GLY A 58 21.53 -15.48 51.53
N VAL A 59 20.75 -14.89 50.61
CA VAL A 59 21.22 -14.60 49.24
C VAL A 59 22.36 -13.59 49.27
N GLU A 60 22.21 -12.47 49.99
CA GLU A 60 23.26 -11.45 50.09
C GLU A 60 24.57 -12.03 50.64
N TRP A 61 24.47 -12.84 51.70
CA TRP A 61 25.63 -13.47 52.30
C TRP A 61 26.33 -14.42 51.32
N LEU A 62 25.59 -15.29 50.64
CA LEU A 62 26.14 -16.22 49.66
C LEU A 62 26.82 -15.50 48.49
N LEU A 63 26.23 -14.41 47.98
CA LEU A 63 26.83 -13.59 46.92
C LEU A 63 28.13 -12.92 47.36
N LYS A 64 28.18 -12.38 48.59
CA LYS A 64 29.42 -11.82 49.17
C LYS A 64 30.55 -12.85 49.31
N HIS A 65 30.21 -14.14 49.38
CA HIS A 65 31.16 -15.24 49.50
C HIS A 65 31.39 -15.99 48.17
N GLY A 66 31.04 -15.39 47.03
CA GLY A 66 31.41 -15.91 45.70
C GLY A 66 30.49 -17.00 45.16
N ALA A 67 29.24 -17.07 45.62
CA ALA A 67 28.23 -17.92 45.00
C ALA A 67 27.99 -17.50 43.53
N ALA A 68 28.03 -18.48 42.63
CA ALA A 68 27.88 -18.28 41.20
C ALA A 68 26.41 -18.10 40.82
N ILE A 69 26.12 -17.05 40.05
CA ILE A 69 24.78 -16.76 39.55
C ILE A 69 24.60 -17.43 38.19
N THR A 70 23.92 -18.58 38.16
CA THR A 70 23.63 -19.32 36.92
C THR A 70 22.33 -18.85 36.27
N GLU A 71 22.12 -19.22 35.00
CA GLU A 71 20.85 -19.00 34.28
C GLU A 71 19.65 -19.61 35.02
N GLU A 72 19.83 -20.82 35.57
CA GLU A 72 18.80 -21.56 36.30
C GLU A 72 18.43 -20.88 37.62
N VAL A 73 19.43 -20.36 38.34
CA VAL A 73 19.23 -19.56 39.55
C VAL A 73 18.38 -18.32 39.26
N LEU A 74 18.72 -17.58 38.21
CA LEU A 74 18.00 -16.35 37.85
C LEU A 74 16.57 -16.63 37.37
N LYS A 75 16.36 -17.67 36.55
CA LYS A 75 15.03 -18.13 36.12
C LYS A 75 14.18 -18.59 37.31
N THR A 76 14.78 -19.31 38.25
CA THR A 76 14.07 -19.80 39.43
C THR A 76 13.66 -18.65 40.35
N ALA A 77 14.57 -17.73 40.65
CA ALA A 77 14.27 -16.54 41.43
C ALA A 77 13.06 -15.79 40.85
N LEU A 78 13.06 -15.56 39.53
CA LEU A 78 11.96 -14.89 38.86
C LEU A 78 10.65 -15.70 38.89
N ASN A 79 10.70 -17.01 38.69
CA ASN A 79 9.52 -17.88 38.75
C ASN A 79 8.89 -17.90 40.15
N ILE A 80 9.71 -17.97 41.21
CA ILE A 80 9.25 -17.92 42.61
C ILE A 80 8.59 -16.58 42.92
N CYS A 81 9.15 -15.46 42.42
CA CYS A 81 8.53 -14.15 42.56
C CYS A 81 7.10 -14.09 42.00
N TYR A 82 6.81 -14.86 40.95
CA TYR A 82 5.47 -14.90 40.33
C TYR A 82 4.54 -15.92 40.96
N ALA A 83 5.07 -17.03 41.48
CA ALA A 83 4.29 -18.10 42.10
C ALA A 83 3.86 -17.77 43.54
N THR A 84 4.69 -17.05 44.28
CA THR A 84 4.48 -16.76 45.71
C THR A 84 4.93 -15.32 46.03
N PRO A 85 4.07 -14.47 46.61
CA PRO A 85 4.46 -13.13 47.05
C PRO A 85 5.23 -13.22 48.38
N LEU A 86 6.40 -13.87 48.37
CA LEU A 86 7.30 -13.87 49.53
C LEU A 86 7.86 -12.47 49.74
N SER A 87 8.08 -12.09 51.00
CA SER A 87 8.79 -10.85 51.34
C SER A 87 10.13 -10.78 50.61
N HIS A 88 10.50 -9.64 50.04
CA HIS A 88 11.80 -9.40 49.37
C HIS A 88 12.03 -10.10 48.01
N SER A 89 11.05 -10.77 47.42
CA SER A 89 11.18 -11.46 46.12
C SER A 89 11.77 -10.57 45.01
N PHE A 90 11.24 -9.34 44.83
CA PHE A 90 11.79 -8.38 43.87
C PHE A 90 13.23 -7.97 44.21
N SER A 91 13.51 -7.67 45.47
CA SER A 91 14.83 -7.26 45.95
C SER A 91 15.88 -8.35 45.74
N ILE A 92 15.51 -9.62 45.86
CA ILE A 92 16.39 -10.77 45.56
C ILE A 92 16.77 -10.77 44.08
N VAL A 93 15.81 -10.62 43.16
CA VAL A 93 16.10 -10.56 41.72
C VAL A 93 16.96 -9.35 41.36
N GLN A 94 16.66 -8.19 41.94
CA GLN A 94 17.47 -6.98 41.76
C GLN A 94 18.91 -7.19 42.22
N MET A 95 19.11 -7.79 43.39
CA MET A 95 20.43 -8.08 43.95
C MET A 95 21.20 -9.08 43.07
N LEU A 96 20.55 -10.14 42.59
CA LEU A 96 21.17 -11.11 41.67
C LEU A 96 21.64 -10.44 40.38
N ILE A 97 20.86 -9.51 39.84
CA ILE A 97 21.24 -8.75 38.63
C ILE A 97 22.44 -7.84 38.93
N GLN A 98 22.44 -7.11 40.06
CA GLN A 98 23.51 -6.19 40.45
C GLN A 98 24.85 -6.89 40.69
N HIS A 99 24.84 -8.13 41.21
CA HIS A 99 26.06 -8.91 41.48
C HIS A 99 26.64 -9.63 40.25
N GLY A 100 26.38 -9.11 39.05
CA GLY A 100 26.89 -9.71 37.81
C GLY A 100 26.07 -10.92 37.38
N GLY A 101 24.75 -10.82 37.48
CA GLY A 101 23.83 -11.84 36.97
C GLY A 101 24.14 -12.26 35.53
N CYS A 102 23.64 -13.43 35.12
CA CYS A 102 23.99 -14.06 33.85
C CYS A 102 23.97 -13.08 32.66
N ASN A 103 25.14 -12.77 32.08
CA ASN A 103 25.23 -11.88 30.92
C ASN A 103 24.88 -12.60 29.61
N ASN A 104 23.63 -13.03 29.49
CA ASN A 104 23.13 -13.72 28.31
C ASN A 104 21.85 -13.05 27.83
N GLY A 105 21.93 -12.37 26.69
CA GLY A 105 20.81 -11.62 26.15
C GLY A 105 19.59 -12.47 25.79
N THR A 106 19.76 -13.75 25.46
CA THR A 106 18.65 -14.68 25.24
C THR A 106 17.94 -15.02 26.54
N VAL A 107 18.70 -15.19 27.64
CA VAL A 107 18.14 -15.44 28.98
C VAL A 107 17.38 -14.20 29.46
N HIS A 108 17.96 -13.01 29.30
CA HIS A 108 17.28 -11.75 29.63
C HIS A 108 15.98 -11.58 28.83
N ALA A 109 15.97 -11.90 27.54
CA ALA A 109 14.76 -11.86 26.72
C ALA A 109 13.69 -12.88 27.17
N GLU A 110 14.10 -14.07 27.64
CA GLU A 110 13.20 -15.05 28.21
C GLU A 110 12.59 -14.59 29.55
N LEU A 111 13.40 -13.99 30.43
CA LEU A 111 12.94 -13.42 31.69
C LEU A 111 11.97 -12.26 31.45
N LEU A 112 12.30 -11.38 30.49
CA LEU A 112 11.45 -10.26 30.11
C LEU A 112 10.12 -10.73 29.49
N TYR A 113 10.13 -11.83 28.72
CA TYR A 113 8.92 -12.49 28.26
C TYR A 113 8.05 -12.93 29.45
N THR A 114 8.63 -13.60 30.44
CA THR A 114 7.89 -14.04 31.63
C THR A 114 7.29 -12.86 32.39
N ALA A 115 8.03 -11.74 32.53
CA ALA A 115 7.55 -10.52 33.17
C ALA A 115 6.36 -9.88 32.43
N ILE A 116 6.40 -9.85 31.08
CA ILE A 116 5.30 -9.40 30.24
C ILE A 116 4.06 -10.30 30.42
N MET A 117 4.24 -11.62 30.47
CA MET A 117 3.12 -12.57 30.61
C MET A 117 2.39 -12.41 31.95
N HIS A 118 3.13 -12.06 33.00
CA HIS A 118 2.60 -11.77 34.34
C HIS A 118 2.23 -10.29 34.56
N GLN A 119 2.43 -9.42 33.56
CA GLN A 119 2.13 -7.98 33.61
C GLN A 119 2.81 -7.25 34.79
N LYS A 120 4.08 -7.57 35.06
CA LYS A 120 4.82 -7.00 36.19
C LYS A 120 5.78 -5.91 35.74
N ILE A 121 5.33 -4.67 35.87
CA ILE A 121 5.99 -3.48 35.31
C ILE A 121 7.38 -3.26 35.93
N GLU A 122 7.55 -3.51 37.22
CA GLU A 122 8.80 -3.29 37.94
C GLU A 122 9.91 -4.22 37.44
N PHE A 123 9.56 -5.47 37.15
CA PHE A 123 10.48 -6.45 36.55
C PHE A 123 10.82 -6.10 35.10
N ILE A 124 9.85 -5.60 34.33
CA ILE A 124 10.09 -5.13 32.97
C ILE A 124 11.09 -3.98 32.98
N GLU A 125 10.93 -3.02 33.89
CA GLU A 125 11.84 -1.89 34.03
C GLU A 125 13.25 -2.34 34.42
N LEU A 126 13.37 -3.22 35.42
CA LEU A 126 14.64 -3.77 35.89
C LEU A 126 15.37 -4.54 34.76
N LEU A 127 14.68 -5.46 34.08
CA LEU A 127 15.26 -6.30 33.04
C LEU A 127 15.58 -5.51 31.77
N SER A 128 14.83 -4.44 31.48
CA SER A 128 15.08 -3.55 30.32
C SER A 128 16.40 -2.79 30.40
N ARG A 129 17.08 -2.81 31.55
CA ARG A 129 18.43 -2.21 31.72
C ARG A 129 19.56 -3.16 31.32
N LEU A 130 19.24 -4.41 31.00
CA LEU A 130 20.20 -5.44 30.62
C LEU A 130 20.35 -5.55 29.11
N GLU A 131 21.42 -6.20 28.66
CA GLU A 131 21.59 -6.55 27.25
C GLU A 131 20.54 -7.59 26.86
N ILE A 132 19.61 -7.23 25.97
CA ILE A 132 18.48 -8.09 25.56
C ILE A 132 18.66 -8.50 24.10
N ASP A 133 18.50 -9.80 23.82
CA ASP A 133 18.33 -10.29 22.45
C ASP A 133 16.91 -9.99 21.96
N TRP A 134 16.73 -8.85 21.28
CA TRP A 134 15.45 -8.44 20.72
C TRP A 134 14.98 -9.32 19.53
N ASN A 135 15.82 -10.21 19.02
CA ASN A 135 15.44 -11.19 18.00
C ASN A 135 14.95 -12.51 18.60
N TYR A 136 15.02 -12.67 19.93
CA TYR A 136 14.50 -13.82 20.65
C TYR A 136 13.04 -14.14 20.30
N ARG A 137 12.75 -15.44 20.15
CA ARG A 137 11.40 -15.96 19.86
C ARG A 137 11.10 -17.14 20.76
N LYS A 138 10.07 -17.03 21.60
CA LYS A 138 9.58 -18.18 22.37
C LYS A 138 8.85 -19.17 21.45
N GLY A 139 9.40 -20.38 21.30
CA GLY A 139 8.75 -21.49 20.59
C GLY A 139 8.41 -21.23 19.11
N HIS A 140 9.28 -20.51 18.38
CA HIS A 140 9.10 -20.14 16.96
C HIS A 140 7.90 -19.25 16.63
N ARG A 141 7.23 -18.64 17.62
CA ARG A 141 5.97 -17.91 17.39
C ARG A 141 6.20 -16.46 16.95
N GLU A 142 6.71 -15.60 17.83
CA GLU A 142 6.87 -14.16 17.58
C GLU A 142 7.95 -13.54 18.48
N LYS A 143 8.46 -12.38 18.07
CA LYS A 143 9.37 -11.55 18.88
C LYS A 143 8.66 -10.92 20.07
N LEU A 144 9.44 -10.56 21.09
CA LEU A 144 8.96 -10.09 22.39
C LEU A 144 7.99 -8.90 22.33
N ILE A 145 8.24 -7.92 21.46
CA ILE A 145 7.42 -6.71 21.35
C ILE A 145 5.95 -7.02 20.97
N PHE A 146 5.72 -8.10 20.22
CA PHE A 146 4.38 -8.50 19.79
C PHE A 146 3.60 -9.19 20.91
N TRP A 147 4.29 -9.90 21.79
CA TRP A 147 3.72 -10.42 23.04
C TRP A 147 3.35 -9.28 23.98
N ALA A 148 4.26 -8.31 24.15
CA ALA A 148 3.99 -7.10 24.92
C ALA A 148 2.74 -6.39 24.42
N MET A 149 2.61 -6.19 23.10
CA MET A 149 1.44 -5.51 22.54
C MET A 149 0.11 -6.20 22.84
N ARG A 150 0.06 -7.53 22.86
CA ARG A 150 -1.20 -8.26 23.13
C ARG A 150 -1.47 -8.46 24.61
N ARG A 151 -0.42 -8.62 25.41
CA ARG A 151 -0.55 -9.04 26.81
C ARG A 151 -0.42 -7.89 27.78
N PHE A 152 0.50 -6.95 27.51
CA PHE A 152 0.79 -5.83 28.37
C PHE A 152 1.31 -4.60 27.59
N PRO A 153 0.44 -3.92 26.81
CA PRO A 153 0.84 -2.80 25.94
C PRO A 153 1.55 -1.65 26.69
N GLN A 154 1.31 -1.51 27.99
CA GLN A 154 1.98 -0.55 28.89
C GLN A 154 3.50 -0.70 28.91
N ALA A 155 4.01 -1.89 28.59
CA ALA A 155 5.45 -2.15 28.55
C ALA A 155 6.14 -1.62 27.29
N ILE A 156 5.39 -1.31 26.23
CA ILE A 156 5.96 -0.95 24.91
C ILE A 156 6.94 0.23 25.00
N PRO A 157 6.64 1.35 25.69
CA PRO A 157 7.59 2.45 25.80
C PRO A 157 8.92 2.06 26.46
N MET A 158 8.90 1.24 27.51
CA MET A 158 10.14 0.80 28.18
C MET A 158 10.95 -0.13 27.30
N ILE A 159 10.28 -1.10 26.68
CA ILE A 159 10.92 -2.09 25.80
C ILE A 159 11.56 -1.41 24.57
N CYS A 160 10.90 -0.41 23.99
CA CYS A 160 11.47 0.35 22.87
C CYS A 160 12.64 1.24 23.30
N LYS A 161 12.56 1.89 24.47
CA LYS A 161 13.67 2.65 25.05
C LYS A 161 14.90 1.77 25.31
N ALA A 162 14.70 0.49 25.62
CA ALA A 162 15.76 -0.50 25.80
C ALA A 162 16.30 -1.10 24.49
N GLY A 163 15.81 -0.64 23.32
CA GLY A 163 16.37 -0.98 22.01
C GLY A 163 15.51 -1.89 21.14
N ALA A 164 14.29 -2.25 21.56
CA ALA A 164 13.39 -3.00 20.70
C ALA A 164 12.97 -2.17 19.47
N ASN A 165 13.08 -2.76 18.28
CA ASN A 165 12.63 -2.09 17.05
C ASN A 165 11.09 -1.99 17.01
N ILE A 166 10.56 -0.77 16.99
CA ILE A 166 9.12 -0.47 16.93
C ILE A 166 8.48 -0.80 15.56
N ASN A 167 9.27 -0.76 14.49
CA ASN A 167 8.82 -0.86 13.09
C ASN A 167 8.94 -2.27 12.48
N GLN A 168 9.22 -3.27 13.31
CA GLN A 168 9.24 -4.66 12.86
C GLN A 168 7.83 -5.22 12.62
N ILE A 169 7.76 -6.25 11.78
CA ILE A 169 6.53 -6.99 11.47
C ILE A 169 6.56 -8.39 12.07
N ASN A 170 5.40 -8.89 12.49
CA ASN A 170 5.28 -10.25 13.00
C ASN A 170 5.29 -11.27 11.85
N LYS A 171 5.12 -12.57 12.16
CA LYS A 171 5.08 -13.63 11.14
C LYS A 171 3.91 -13.51 10.15
N ASP A 172 2.83 -12.83 10.55
CA ASP A 172 1.67 -12.53 9.71
C ASP A 172 1.88 -11.21 8.92
N GLY A 173 3.05 -10.59 9.09
CA GLY A 173 3.45 -9.34 8.47
C GLY A 173 2.74 -8.09 9.00
N LEU A 174 2.20 -8.17 10.21
CA LEU A 174 1.54 -7.08 10.91
C LEU A 174 2.55 -6.30 11.76
N SER A 175 2.51 -4.97 11.66
CA SER A 175 3.18 -4.07 12.61
C SER A 175 2.39 -3.93 13.91
N LEU A 176 2.96 -3.27 14.92
CA LEU A 176 2.24 -3.00 16.18
C LEU A 176 0.95 -2.20 15.98
N MET A 177 0.96 -1.23 15.07
CA MET A 177 -0.25 -0.45 14.74
C MET A 177 -1.31 -1.33 14.09
N HIS A 178 -0.94 -2.30 13.26
CA HIS A 178 -1.91 -3.27 12.73
C HIS A 178 -2.50 -4.15 13.82
N LEU A 179 -1.69 -4.59 14.79
CA LEU A 179 -2.18 -5.38 15.92
C LEU A 179 -3.10 -4.57 16.84
N LEU A 180 -2.78 -3.29 17.09
CA LEU A 180 -3.66 -2.37 17.82
C LEU A 180 -5.04 -2.29 17.17
N VAL A 181 -5.05 -2.25 15.85
CA VAL A 181 -6.26 -2.21 15.03
C VAL A 181 -6.97 -3.56 14.99
N GLN A 182 -6.25 -4.67 14.96
CA GLN A 182 -6.85 -6.01 14.95
C GLN A 182 -7.46 -6.39 16.31
N ASP A 183 -6.99 -5.79 17.40
CA ASP A 183 -7.40 -6.15 18.75
C ASP A 183 -8.93 -6.06 18.98
N ASN A 184 -9.58 -7.12 19.44
CA ASN A 184 -11.04 -7.13 19.61
C ASN A 184 -11.49 -6.54 20.97
N GLY A 185 -10.81 -5.50 21.47
CA GLY A 185 -11.16 -4.79 22.70
C GLY A 185 -10.42 -5.26 23.95
N LEU A 186 -9.34 -6.06 23.80
CA LEU A 186 -8.49 -6.46 24.93
C LEU A 186 -7.51 -5.34 25.31
N ILE A 187 -7.15 -4.49 24.36
CA ILE A 187 -6.29 -3.33 24.57
C ILE A 187 -7.14 -2.17 25.07
N LYS A 188 -6.98 -1.84 26.36
CA LYS A 188 -7.59 -0.65 26.97
C LYS A 188 -6.98 0.63 26.37
N GLU A 189 -7.84 1.62 26.15
CA GLU A 189 -7.48 2.96 25.67
C GLU A 189 -6.67 2.95 24.34
N PRO A 190 -7.22 2.43 23.23
CA PRO A 190 -6.47 2.24 21.99
C PRO A 190 -5.89 3.54 21.41
N ASN A 191 -6.57 4.69 21.57
CA ASN A 191 -6.04 5.99 21.12
C ASN A 191 -4.84 6.47 21.95
N LYS A 192 -4.79 6.14 23.24
CA LYS A 192 -3.62 6.42 24.09
C LYS A 192 -2.44 5.56 23.67
N ARG A 193 -2.68 4.26 23.41
CA ARG A 193 -1.64 3.36 22.87
C ARG A 193 -1.14 3.80 21.52
N LEU A 194 -2.05 4.25 20.66
CA LEU A 194 -1.68 4.81 19.37
C LEU A 194 -0.74 6.01 19.53
N LYS A 195 -1.06 6.95 20.44
CA LYS A 195 -0.19 8.09 20.76
C LYS A 195 1.20 7.65 21.26
N GLU A 196 1.26 6.68 22.18
CA GLU A 196 2.52 6.12 22.66
C GLU A 196 3.36 5.51 21.52
N LEU A 197 2.74 4.77 20.60
CA LEU A 197 3.43 4.21 19.42
C LEU A 197 4.02 5.32 18.55
N TYR A 198 3.28 6.43 18.37
CA TYR A 198 3.78 7.58 17.60
C TYR A 198 4.95 8.30 18.27
N GLU A 199 4.88 8.53 19.58
CA GLU A 199 5.98 9.13 20.36
C GLU A 199 7.27 8.29 20.28
N LEU A 200 7.13 6.99 20.00
CA LEU A 200 8.24 6.06 19.78
C LEU A 200 8.67 5.95 18.29
N ASN A 201 8.16 6.82 17.41
CA ASN A 201 8.43 6.82 15.96
C ASN A 201 7.98 5.54 15.23
N ALA A 202 6.85 4.96 15.62
CA ALA A 202 6.21 3.90 14.83
C ALA A 202 5.76 4.43 13.46
N ASP A 203 6.11 3.70 12.40
CA ASP A 203 5.82 4.02 11.01
C ASP A 203 4.40 3.57 10.64
N PRO A 204 3.46 4.51 10.42
CA PRO A 204 2.08 4.20 10.05
C PRO A 204 1.93 3.82 8.57
N THR A 205 3.02 3.79 7.79
CA THR A 205 3.00 3.46 6.36
C THR A 205 3.37 2.00 6.08
N ILE A 206 3.82 1.25 7.08
CA ILE A 206 4.13 -0.18 6.95
C ILE A 206 2.91 -0.89 6.37
N ARG A 207 3.13 -1.75 5.37
CA ARG A 207 2.07 -2.48 4.69
C ARG A 207 2.11 -3.95 5.07
N MET A 208 0.95 -4.50 5.44
CA MET A 208 0.86 -5.94 5.70
C MET A 208 0.89 -6.75 4.38
N PRO A 209 1.57 -7.91 4.33
CA PRO A 209 1.59 -8.79 3.17
C PRO A 209 0.20 -9.29 2.76
N GLY A 210 0.03 -9.58 1.47
CA GLY A 210 -1.21 -10.14 0.91
C GLY A 210 -2.30 -9.09 0.61
N THR A 211 -2.65 -8.26 1.60
CA THR A 211 -3.65 -7.19 1.41
C THR A 211 -3.03 -5.85 0.99
N ASN A 212 -1.73 -5.67 1.23
CA ASN A 212 -0.99 -4.43 0.99
C ASN A 212 -1.56 -3.21 1.73
N MET A 213 -2.28 -3.44 2.83
CA MET A 213 -2.94 -2.41 3.62
C MET A 213 -2.00 -1.82 4.67
N THR A 214 -2.10 -0.50 4.88
CA THR A 214 -1.50 0.19 6.04
C THR A 214 -2.39 0.00 7.29
N PRO A 215 -1.92 0.33 8.51
CA PRO A 215 -2.74 0.30 9.72
C PRO A 215 -4.01 1.15 9.61
N PHE A 216 -3.94 2.30 8.94
CA PHE A 216 -5.11 3.14 8.65
C PHE A 216 -6.15 2.38 7.81
N GLN A 217 -5.73 1.80 6.70
CA GLN A 217 -6.60 1.07 5.77
C GLN A 217 -7.19 -0.18 6.45
N TRP A 218 -6.37 -0.86 7.26
CA TRP A 218 -6.80 -1.99 8.07
C TRP A 218 -7.87 -1.59 9.10
N ALA A 219 -7.74 -0.41 9.72
CA ALA A 219 -8.71 0.09 10.69
C ALA A 219 -10.06 0.40 10.05
N TYR A 220 -10.04 0.88 8.82
CA TYR A 220 -11.25 1.12 8.04
C TYR A 220 -11.97 -0.20 7.71
N VAL A 221 -11.23 -1.22 7.27
CA VAL A 221 -11.78 -2.55 6.96
C VAL A 221 -12.37 -3.24 8.19
N GLN A 222 -11.75 -3.07 9.35
CA GLN A 222 -12.25 -3.59 10.63
C GLN A 222 -13.38 -2.73 11.24
N ASN A 223 -13.90 -1.74 10.50
CA ASN A 223 -14.94 -0.81 10.93
C ASN A 223 -14.59 -0.04 12.24
N LYS A 224 -13.30 0.26 12.46
CA LYS A 224 -12.80 1.03 13.61
C LYS A 224 -12.56 2.49 13.23
N ILE A 225 -13.63 3.16 12.82
CA ILE A 225 -13.56 4.49 12.20
C ILE A 225 -12.86 5.54 13.08
N ALA A 226 -13.13 5.57 14.39
CA ALA A 226 -12.48 6.51 15.31
C ALA A 226 -10.96 6.32 15.40
N LEU A 227 -10.50 5.06 15.43
CA LEU A 227 -9.09 4.72 15.45
C LEU A 227 -8.45 4.98 14.08
N ALA A 228 -9.15 4.68 12.98
CA ALA A 228 -8.70 5.00 11.62
C ALA A 228 -8.47 6.51 11.45
N ASN A 229 -9.42 7.34 11.88
CA ASN A 229 -9.29 8.80 11.83
C ASN A 229 -8.12 9.30 12.68
N SER A 230 -7.92 8.70 13.85
CA SER A 230 -6.76 9.02 14.70
C SER A 230 -5.45 8.68 13.99
N ILE A 231 -5.33 7.47 13.42
CA ILE A 231 -4.14 7.04 12.67
C ILE A 231 -3.85 8.01 11.51
N LYS A 232 -4.89 8.37 10.75
CA LYS A 232 -4.77 9.31 9.63
C LYS A 232 -4.26 10.68 10.06
N ALA A 233 -4.84 11.24 11.13
CA ALA A 233 -4.43 12.55 11.66
C ALA A 233 -2.95 12.57 12.04
N TYR A 234 -2.46 11.49 12.66
CA TYR A 234 -1.06 11.38 13.06
C TYR A 234 -0.12 11.07 11.89
N THR A 235 -0.52 10.27 10.91
CA THR A 235 0.27 10.07 9.68
C THR A 235 0.51 11.39 8.96
N LEU A 236 -0.53 12.22 8.86
CA LEU A 236 -0.41 13.57 8.32
C LEU A 236 0.57 14.38 9.18
N ALA A 237 0.43 14.40 10.50
CA ALA A 237 1.35 15.12 11.39
C ALA A 237 2.84 14.69 11.24
N LEU A 238 3.10 13.39 11.03
CA LEU A 238 4.44 12.84 10.79
C LEU A 238 5.03 13.19 9.42
N GLU A 239 4.20 13.24 8.38
CA GLU A 239 4.60 13.72 7.05
C GLU A 239 4.95 15.21 7.08
N HIS A 240 4.31 15.99 7.96
CA HIS A 240 4.63 17.40 8.19
C HIS A 240 5.87 17.59 9.08
N SER A 241 6.19 16.68 10.01
CA SER A 241 7.36 16.81 10.89
C SER A 241 8.69 16.43 10.23
N LYS A 242 8.67 15.72 9.10
CA LYS A 242 9.88 15.32 8.35
C LYS A 242 10.50 16.45 7.51
N THR A 243 9.92 17.65 7.47
CA THR A 243 10.43 18.75 6.60
C THR A 243 10.78 20.07 7.27
N CYS A 244 10.54 20.31 8.57
CA CYS A 244 11.11 21.46 9.30
C CYS A 244 10.91 21.37 10.83
N PRO A 245 11.78 22.01 11.65
CA PRO A 245 11.61 22.09 13.09
C PRO A 245 10.35 22.89 13.44
N ILE A 246 9.64 22.43 14.46
CA ILE A 246 8.36 22.98 14.93
C ILE A 246 8.56 24.45 15.34
N ASN A 247 8.05 25.37 14.53
CA ASN A 247 7.78 26.75 14.91
C ASN A 247 6.28 26.88 15.25
N PRO A 248 5.89 27.64 16.29
CA PRO A 248 4.49 27.80 16.68
C PRO A 248 3.65 28.39 15.52
N LEU A 249 2.51 27.76 15.24
CA LEU A 249 1.61 27.98 14.09
C LEU A 249 0.72 29.24 14.18
N ASP A 250 1.19 30.32 14.79
CA ASP A 250 0.35 31.49 15.11
C ASP A 250 0.53 32.71 14.18
N THR A 251 1.35 32.62 13.12
CA THR A 251 1.51 33.73 12.15
C THR A 251 0.76 33.46 10.86
N ILE A 252 0.10 34.51 10.32
CA ILE A 252 -0.64 34.46 9.05
C ILE A 252 0.30 34.05 7.91
N GLU A 253 1.55 34.49 7.96
CA GLU A 253 2.59 34.18 6.99
C GLU A 253 2.93 32.68 6.96
N ALA A 254 2.99 32.02 8.11
CA ALA A 254 3.24 30.57 8.20
C ALA A 254 2.04 29.75 7.69
N GLN A 255 0.81 30.20 7.96
CA GLN A 255 -0.40 29.56 7.43
C GLN A 255 -0.49 29.73 5.90
N VAL A 256 -0.16 30.90 5.37
CA VAL A 256 -0.09 31.16 3.93
C VAL A 256 1.01 30.31 3.28
N ALA A 257 2.18 30.18 3.90
CA ALA A 257 3.26 29.32 3.41
C ALA A 257 2.84 27.84 3.36
N GLN A 258 2.19 27.32 4.40
CA GLN A 258 1.71 25.94 4.42
C GLN A 258 0.60 25.69 3.39
N ILE A 259 -0.34 26.63 3.24
CA ILE A 259 -1.38 26.57 2.20
C ILE A 259 -0.73 26.55 0.82
N SER A 260 0.29 27.38 0.59
CA SER A 260 1.02 27.42 -0.68
C SER A 260 1.77 26.12 -0.96
N GLU A 261 2.37 25.48 0.05
CA GLU A 261 3.06 24.20 -0.09
C GLU A 261 2.09 23.04 -0.36
N GLN A 262 0.95 23.02 0.33
CA GLN A 262 -0.11 22.04 0.12
C GLN A 262 -0.73 22.19 -1.28
N GLU A 263 -1.00 23.44 -1.69
CA GLU A 263 -1.50 23.75 -3.03
C GLU A 263 -0.54 23.25 -4.11
N VAL A 264 0.76 23.49 -3.94
CA VAL A 264 1.80 22.99 -4.86
C VAL A 264 1.80 21.46 -4.91
N LYS A 265 1.76 20.78 -3.76
CA LYS A 265 1.70 19.31 -3.69
C LYS A 265 0.47 18.74 -4.41
N GLU A 266 -0.69 19.36 -4.22
CA GLU A 266 -1.94 18.96 -4.88
C GLU A 266 -1.91 19.17 -6.40
N LYS A 267 -1.39 20.30 -6.87
CA LYS A 267 -1.18 20.55 -8.31
C LYS A 267 -0.26 19.50 -8.93
N ILE A 268 0.87 19.20 -8.27
CA ILE A 268 1.81 18.17 -8.72
C ILE A 268 1.15 16.79 -8.78
N TYR A 269 0.34 16.43 -7.77
CA TYR A 269 -0.40 15.17 -7.75
C TYR A 269 -1.38 15.07 -8.93
N LEU A 270 -2.24 16.08 -9.13
CA LEU A 270 -3.21 16.10 -10.23
C LEU A 270 -2.52 16.01 -11.59
N LEU A 271 -1.42 16.74 -11.77
CA LEU A 271 -0.62 16.69 -12.99
C LEU A 271 -0.02 15.31 -13.25
N ARG A 272 0.52 14.64 -12.22
CA ARG A 272 1.06 13.28 -12.34
C ARG A 272 -0.03 12.27 -12.74
N ILE A 273 -1.21 12.39 -12.15
CA ILE A 273 -2.35 11.53 -12.49
C ILE A 273 -2.85 11.77 -13.91
N ALA A 274 -2.98 13.04 -14.33
CA ALA A 274 -3.32 13.40 -15.71
C ALA A 274 -2.33 12.81 -16.72
N LYS A 275 -1.03 12.99 -16.48
CA LYS A 275 0.03 12.38 -17.31
C LYS A 275 -0.04 10.86 -17.34
N PHE A 276 -0.31 10.22 -16.19
CA PHE A 276 -0.49 8.78 -16.12
C PHE A 276 -1.65 8.30 -17.00
N PHE A 277 -2.83 8.92 -16.87
CA PHE A 277 -4.00 8.54 -17.67
C PHE A 277 -3.80 8.83 -19.16
N ALA A 278 -3.25 9.99 -19.52
CA ALA A 278 -2.95 10.34 -20.91
C ALA A 278 -2.02 9.30 -21.56
N ARG A 279 -0.91 8.97 -20.89
CA ARG A 279 0.03 7.93 -21.33
C ARG A 279 -0.66 6.57 -21.46
N LYS A 280 -1.47 6.18 -20.47
CA LYS A 280 -2.14 4.88 -20.48
C LYS A 280 -3.18 4.78 -21.60
N ALA A 281 -3.92 5.85 -21.89
CA ALA A 281 -4.83 5.87 -23.03
C ALA A 281 -4.09 5.69 -24.36
N ARG A 282 -2.91 6.30 -24.51
CA ARG A 282 -2.05 6.14 -25.69
C ARG A 282 -1.40 4.77 -25.80
N GLU A 283 -1.05 4.14 -24.68
CA GLU A 283 -0.63 2.74 -24.67
C GLU A 283 -1.74 1.83 -25.20
N LEU A 284 -2.99 2.05 -24.78
CA LEU A 284 -4.13 1.23 -25.18
C LEU A 284 -4.65 1.52 -26.60
N ALA A 285 -4.42 2.73 -27.11
CA ALA A 285 -4.82 3.19 -28.43
C ALA A 285 -3.69 4.02 -29.09
N PRO A 286 -2.64 3.33 -29.60
CA PRO A 286 -1.41 3.98 -30.07
C PRO A 286 -1.57 4.79 -31.35
N PHE A 287 -2.68 4.65 -32.09
CA PHE A 287 -2.86 5.30 -33.38
C PHE A 287 -4.02 6.29 -33.39
N SER A 288 -3.83 7.38 -34.13
CA SER A 288 -4.87 8.34 -34.50
C SER A 288 -4.77 8.60 -36.00
N THR A 289 -5.91 8.79 -36.68
CA THR A 289 -5.92 9.12 -38.12
C THR A 289 -5.28 10.45 -38.43
N ASN A 290 -5.16 11.33 -37.44
CA ASN A 290 -4.65 12.69 -37.58
C ASN A 290 -3.17 12.81 -37.19
N GLN A 291 -2.54 11.70 -36.79
CA GLN A 291 -1.13 11.64 -36.41
C GLN A 291 -0.33 10.81 -37.43
N PRO A 292 0.97 11.09 -37.61
CA PRO A 292 1.77 10.52 -38.69
C PRO A 292 2.04 9.01 -38.54
N LYS A 293 2.05 8.47 -37.31
CA LYS A 293 2.43 7.08 -37.04
C LYS A 293 1.46 6.07 -37.69
N GLY A 294 2.01 5.09 -38.42
CA GLY A 294 1.28 3.96 -39.01
C GLY A 294 0.50 4.28 -40.29
N VAL A 295 0.16 3.25 -41.07
CA VAL A 295 -0.49 3.33 -42.38
C VAL A 295 -1.88 3.97 -42.28
N LEU A 296 -2.11 5.06 -43.03
CA LEU A 296 -3.30 5.89 -42.92
C LEU A 296 -4.60 5.16 -43.30
N CYS A 297 -4.59 4.38 -44.38
CA CYS A 297 -5.78 3.65 -44.83
C CYS A 297 -6.27 2.66 -43.76
N LYS A 298 -5.36 1.85 -43.20
CA LYS A 298 -5.67 0.95 -42.08
C LYS A 298 -6.23 1.70 -40.87
N LYS A 299 -5.63 2.84 -40.48
CA LYS A 299 -6.15 3.68 -39.39
C LYS A 299 -7.58 4.17 -39.67
N LYS A 300 -7.86 4.61 -40.90
CA LYS A 300 -9.20 5.08 -41.29
C LYS A 300 -10.23 3.96 -41.25
N ILE A 301 -9.89 2.78 -41.77
CA ILE A 301 -10.75 1.58 -41.68
C ILE A 301 -11.03 1.26 -40.21
N LEU A 302 -9.99 1.11 -39.39
CA LEU A 302 -10.12 0.75 -37.97
C LEU A 302 -10.91 1.80 -37.17
N LEU A 303 -10.70 3.10 -37.42
CA LEU A 303 -11.49 4.16 -36.77
C LEU A 303 -12.97 4.07 -37.15
N GLN A 304 -13.28 3.78 -38.42
CA GLN A 304 -14.66 3.58 -38.84
C GLN A 304 -15.27 2.34 -38.16
N LEU A 305 -14.51 1.25 -38.02
CA LEU A 305 -14.95 0.06 -37.26
C LEU A 305 -15.24 0.37 -35.79
N VAL A 306 -14.48 1.30 -35.17
CA VAL A 306 -14.75 1.76 -33.79
C VAL A 306 -16.11 2.48 -33.71
N ARG A 307 -16.40 3.32 -34.71
CA ARG A 307 -17.57 4.22 -34.74
C ARG A 307 -18.85 3.57 -35.27
N SER A 308 -18.78 2.55 -36.12
CA SER A 308 -19.95 1.98 -36.78
C SER A 308 -20.74 0.97 -35.92
N VAL A 309 -21.99 0.72 -36.33
CA VAL A 309 -22.83 -0.35 -35.76
C VAL A 309 -22.30 -1.71 -36.18
N PRO A 310 -22.18 -2.72 -35.29
CA PRO A 310 -21.65 -4.03 -35.66
C PRO A 310 -22.68 -4.87 -36.44
N THR A 311 -22.85 -4.57 -37.74
CA THR A 311 -23.61 -5.37 -38.71
C THR A 311 -22.78 -6.57 -39.20
N PRO A 312 -23.40 -7.61 -39.78
CA PRO A 312 -22.66 -8.70 -40.43
C PRO A 312 -21.62 -8.17 -41.44
N SER A 313 -22.00 -7.19 -42.26
CA SER A 313 -21.13 -6.56 -43.28
C SER A 313 -19.90 -5.87 -42.71
N ILE A 314 -19.95 -5.37 -41.47
CA ILE A 314 -18.79 -4.78 -40.79
C ILE A 314 -17.97 -5.86 -40.09
N LYS A 315 -18.67 -6.83 -39.47
CA LYS A 315 -18.03 -7.89 -38.69
C LYS A 315 -17.13 -8.78 -39.53
N GLN A 316 -17.39 -8.96 -40.83
CA GLN A 316 -16.50 -9.72 -41.72
C GLN A 316 -15.06 -9.15 -41.72
N TYR A 317 -14.91 -7.83 -41.51
CA TYR A 317 -13.60 -7.17 -41.48
C TYR A 317 -12.89 -7.23 -40.13
N TYR A 318 -13.55 -7.71 -39.06
CA TYR A 318 -12.91 -7.83 -37.74
C TYR A 318 -11.80 -8.89 -37.70
N ASN A 319 -11.88 -9.89 -38.56
CA ASN A 319 -10.94 -11.02 -38.59
C ASN A 319 -9.64 -10.69 -39.33
N LEU A 320 -9.58 -9.56 -40.04
CA LEU A 320 -8.36 -9.10 -40.72
C LEU A 320 -7.27 -8.68 -39.71
N GLU A 321 -7.66 -8.37 -38.47
CA GLU A 321 -6.76 -7.94 -37.39
C GLU A 321 -5.74 -6.86 -37.81
N LEU A 322 -6.15 -5.94 -38.71
CA LEU A 322 -5.27 -4.93 -39.32
C LEU A 322 -4.34 -4.27 -38.29
N ASP A 323 -3.06 -4.23 -38.62
CA ASP A 323 -2.02 -3.56 -37.85
C ASP A 323 -1.45 -2.38 -38.66
N PRO A 324 -1.68 -1.13 -38.22
CA PRO A 324 -1.12 0.05 -38.87
C PRO A 324 0.42 0.11 -38.90
N ASN A 325 1.15 -0.69 -38.12
CA ASN A 325 2.62 -0.75 -38.20
C ASN A 325 3.13 -1.57 -39.39
N ILE A 326 2.30 -2.44 -39.97
CA ILE A 326 2.70 -3.26 -41.12
C ILE A 326 2.40 -2.46 -42.39
N ASP A 327 3.41 -2.29 -43.24
CA ASP A 327 3.24 -1.63 -44.52
C ASP A 327 2.60 -2.58 -45.52
N THR A 328 1.41 -2.23 -45.98
CA THR A 328 0.63 -2.99 -46.96
C THR A 328 0.07 -1.97 -47.94
N PRO A 329 0.46 -2.05 -49.23
CA PRO A 329 -0.05 -1.14 -50.24
C PRO A 329 -1.57 -1.11 -50.27
N ASP A 330 -2.13 0.10 -50.39
CA ASP A 330 -3.58 0.32 -50.32
C ASP A 330 -4.36 -0.34 -51.47
N ASP A 331 -3.66 -0.66 -52.56
CA ASP A 331 -4.12 -1.33 -53.77
C ASP A 331 -3.80 -2.83 -53.81
N GLN A 332 -3.11 -3.37 -52.80
CA GLN A 332 -2.79 -4.79 -52.74
C GLN A 332 -4.08 -5.62 -52.60
N PRO A 333 -4.32 -6.61 -53.50
CA PRO A 333 -5.44 -7.52 -53.35
C PRO A 333 -5.25 -8.41 -52.13
N ILE A 334 -6.27 -8.49 -51.29
CA ILE A 334 -6.34 -9.35 -50.12
C ILE A 334 -7.54 -10.27 -50.21
N ILE A 335 -7.40 -11.46 -49.65
CA ILE A 335 -8.45 -12.46 -49.57
C ILE A 335 -9.40 -12.09 -48.43
N VAL A 336 -10.69 -11.97 -48.75
CA VAL A 336 -11.77 -11.71 -47.79
C VAL A 336 -12.87 -12.74 -48.02
N THR A 337 -13.57 -13.12 -46.95
CA THR A 337 -14.79 -13.93 -47.05
C THR A 337 -16.00 -12.99 -47.03
N ASP A 338 -16.86 -13.06 -48.05
CA ASP A 338 -18.09 -12.28 -48.09
C ASP A 338 -19.17 -12.85 -47.14
N LEU A 339 -20.36 -12.26 -47.16
CA LEU A 339 -21.46 -12.66 -46.27
C LEU A 339 -22.06 -14.03 -46.58
N ASP A 340 -21.91 -14.50 -47.82
CA ASP A 340 -22.40 -15.80 -48.27
C ASP A 340 -21.34 -16.90 -48.05
N GLY A 341 -20.15 -16.53 -47.55
CA GLY A 341 -19.04 -17.44 -47.30
C GLY A 341 -18.11 -17.62 -48.49
N ASN A 342 -18.30 -16.86 -49.58
CA ASN A 342 -17.45 -16.96 -50.76
C ASN A 342 -16.13 -16.21 -50.54
N VAL A 343 -15.07 -16.76 -51.14
CA VAL A 343 -13.76 -16.09 -51.21
C VAL A 343 -13.82 -15.00 -52.27
N VAL A 344 -13.56 -13.76 -51.87
CA VAL A 344 -13.50 -12.59 -52.75
C VAL A 344 -12.16 -11.85 -52.56
N TYR A 345 -11.72 -11.15 -53.61
CA TYR A 345 -10.51 -10.34 -53.57
C TYR A 345 -10.88 -8.86 -53.45
N LYS A 346 -10.34 -8.19 -52.44
CA LYS A 346 -10.53 -6.74 -52.23
C LYS A 346 -9.22 -6.06 -51.91
N THR A 347 -9.09 -4.79 -52.25
CA THR A 347 -7.99 -3.95 -51.77
C THR A 347 -8.38 -3.23 -50.48
N LEU A 348 -7.39 -2.74 -49.71
CA LEU A 348 -7.67 -1.91 -48.54
C LEU A 348 -8.45 -0.64 -48.93
N SER A 349 -8.15 -0.06 -50.09
CA SER A 349 -8.90 1.08 -50.64
C SER A 349 -10.37 0.77 -50.91
N GLN A 350 -10.65 -0.39 -51.50
CA GLN A 350 -12.03 -0.84 -51.75
C GLN A 350 -12.78 -1.08 -50.44
N ILE A 351 -12.15 -1.76 -49.48
CA ILE A 351 -12.72 -1.96 -48.14
C ILE A 351 -13.03 -0.62 -47.47
N PHE A 352 -12.10 0.33 -47.51
CA PHE A 352 -12.33 1.66 -46.97
C PHE A 352 -13.50 2.38 -47.66
N ALA A 353 -13.58 2.32 -49.00
CA ALA A 353 -14.65 2.93 -49.78
C ALA A 353 -16.03 2.31 -49.50
N GLU A 354 -16.09 1.03 -49.10
CA GLU A 354 -17.32 0.39 -48.66
C GLU A 354 -17.74 0.82 -47.26
N ILE A 355 -16.80 0.82 -46.31
CA ILE A 355 -17.12 1.07 -44.90
C ILE A 355 -17.41 2.56 -44.65
N ILE A 356 -16.80 3.49 -45.40
CA ILE A 356 -17.08 4.93 -45.23
C ILE A 356 -18.52 5.30 -45.63
N LYS A 357 -19.16 4.51 -46.50
CA LYS A 357 -20.57 4.71 -46.88
C LYS A 357 -21.54 4.26 -45.80
N LEU A 358 -21.07 3.53 -44.79
CA LEU A 358 -21.91 3.02 -43.73
C LEU A 358 -22.25 4.16 -42.77
N PRO A 359 -23.52 4.25 -42.32
CA PRO A 359 -23.93 5.33 -41.44
C PRO A 359 -23.09 5.31 -40.16
N GLU A 360 -22.65 6.50 -39.73
CA GLU A 360 -22.15 6.67 -38.39
C GLU A 360 -23.22 6.18 -37.40
N ARG A 361 -22.78 5.58 -36.31
CA ARG A 361 -23.69 5.03 -35.33
C ARG A 361 -24.50 6.15 -34.69
N ASP A 362 -25.80 6.20 -34.98
CA ASP A 362 -26.72 6.91 -34.10
C ASP A 362 -26.71 6.18 -32.74
N PRO A 363 -26.33 6.85 -31.64
CA PRO A 363 -26.35 6.21 -30.33
C PRO A 363 -27.77 5.75 -30.03
N LYS A 364 -28.01 4.43 -30.12
CA LYS A 364 -29.27 3.83 -29.66
C LYS A 364 -29.60 4.41 -28.29
N LYS A 365 -30.74 5.11 -28.22
CA LYS A 365 -31.21 5.72 -26.97
C LYS A 365 -31.96 4.73 -26.10
N VAL A 366 -32.41 3.61 -26.70
CA VAL A 366 -33.29 2.62 -26.06
C VAL A 366 -32.78 1.19 -26.35
N ARG A 367 -32.86 0.31 -25.35
CA ARG A 367 -32.60 -1.13 -25.43
C ARG A 367 -33.78 -1.86 -26.05
N LYS A 368 -33.62 -3.17 -26.34
CA LYS A 368 -34.69 -4.02 -26.87
C LYS A 368 -35.89 -4.18 -25.90
N ASP A 369 -35.64 -4.01 -24.61
CA ASP A 369 -36.65 -4.08 -23.53
C ASP A 369 -37.32 -2.72 -23.23
N GLY A 370 -37.03 -1.68 -24.01
CA GLY A 370 -37.59 -0.33 -23.82
C GLY A 370 -36.83 0.56 -22.81
N SER A 371 -35.81 0.05 -22.11
CA SER A 371 -35.03 0.85 -21.17
C SER A 371 -34.01 1.78 -21.85
N LEU A 372 -33.72 2.95 -21.26
CA LEU A 372 -32.78 3.92 -21.82
C LEU A 372 -31.32 3.45 -21.68
N ILE A 373 -30.51 3.72 -22.71
CA ILE A 373 -29.05 3.52 -22.67
C ILE A 373 -28.41 4.77 -22.07
N THR A 374 -27.62 4.57 -21.01
CA THR A 374 -26.93 5.67 -20.32
C THR A 374 -25.73 6.18 -21.12
N ALA A 375 -25.33 7.44 -20.88
CA ALA A 375 -24.11 8.01 -21.46
C ALA A 375 -22.86 7.17 -21.09
N MET A 376 -22.81 6.63 -19.87
CA MET A 376 -21.73 5.77 -19.41
C MET A 376 -21.62 4.48 -20.25
N GLU A 377 -22.74 3.81 -20.56
CA GLU A 377 -22.73 2.63 -21.44
C GLU A 377 -22.23 2.95 -22.86
N PHE A 378 -22.51 4.16 -23.35
CA PHE A 378 -21.97 4.63 -24.61
C PHE A 378 -20.44 4.82 -24.56
N PHE A 379 -19.93 5.46 -23.50
CA PHE A 379 -18.49 5.62 -23.28
C PHE A 379 -17.77 4.29 -23.10
N GLU A 380 -18.32 3.39 -22.28
CA GLU A 380 -17.83 2.02 -22.07
C GLU A 380 -17.66 1.26 -23.38
N LYS A 381 -18.69 1.29 -24.24
CA LYS A 381 -18.62 0.61 -25.53
C LYS A 381 -17.62 1.26 -26.47
N THR A 382 -17.57 2.59 -26.50
CA THR A 382 -16.63 3.34 -27.35
C THR A 382 -15.21 3.02 -26.94
N ALA A 383 -14.84 3.21 -25.67
CA ALA A 383 -13.53 2.89 -25.13
C ALA A 383 -13.15 1.43 -25.39
N LYS A 384 -14.06 0.47 -25.17
CA LYS A 384 -13.79 -0.95 -25.44
C LYS A 384 -13.46 -1.22 -26.91
N ASN A 385 -14.17 -0.59 -27.84
CA ASN A 385 -13.90 -0.71 -29.27
C ASN A 385 -12.57 -0.02 -29.64
N THR A 386 -12.30 1.17 -29.12
CA THR A 386 -11.05 1.90 -29.31
C THR A 386 -9.85 1.03 -28.91
N VAL A 387 -9.89 0.44 -27.71
CA VAL A 387 -8.83 -0.45 -27.22
C VAL A 387 -8.74 -1.75 -28.04
N ARG A 388 -9.88 -2.30 -28.50
CA ARG A 388 -9.87 -3.48 -29.37
C ARG A 388 -9.15 -3.22 -30.69
N HIS A 389 -9.40 -2.06 -31.30
CA HIS A 389 -8.87 -1.73 -32.61
C HIS A 389 -7.54 -0.97 -32.55
N GLY A 390 -7.15 -0.44 -31.39
CA GLY A 390 -5.90 0.30 -31.18
C GLY A 390 -5.86 1.69 -31.84
N VAL A 391 -7.01 2.18 -32.32
CA VAL A 391 -7.13 3.44 -33.06
C VAL A 391 -8.24 4.28 -32.44
N GLY A 392 -7.97 5.56 -32.19
CA GLY A 392 -8.94 6.54 -31.71
C GLY A 392 -8.49 7.97 -31.94
N ASN A 393 -9.43 8.88 -32.15
CA ASN A 393 -9.17 10.33 -32.13
C ASN A 393 -9.50 10.90 -30.74
N CYS A 394 -9.47 12.23 -30.60
CA CYS A 394 -9.61 12.94 -29.33
C CYS A 394 -10.81 12.45 -28.49
N PHE A 395 -11.98 12.30 -29.10
CA PHE A 395 -13.17 11.78 -28.40
C PHE A 395 -13.02 10.33 -27.94
N GLU A 396 -12.56 9.44 -28.82
CA GLU A 396 -12.37 8.02 -28.46
C GLU A 396 -11.33 7.85 -27.35
N LEU A 397 -10.24 8.63 -27.39
CA LEU A 397 -9.21 8.63 -26.35
C LEU A 397 -9.76 9.19 -25.03
N ALA A 398 -10.56 10.25 -25.06
CA ALA A 398 -11.21 10.80 -23.87
C ALA A 398 -12.13 9.78 -23.19
N THR A 399 -12.84 8.95 -23.96
CA THR A 399 -13.64 7.86 -23.37
C THR A 399 -12.79 6.82 -22.66
N ILE A 400 -11.57 6.52 -23.13
CA ILE A 400 -10.62 5.67 -22.38
C ILE A 400 -10.21 6.34 -21.07
N ILE A 401 -9.91 7.64 -21.07
CA ILE A 401 -9.59 8.38 -19.84
C ILE A 401 -10.73 8.28 -18.81
N ILE A 402 -11.98 8.44 -19.25
CA ILE A 402 -13.16 8.28 -18.40
C ILE A 402 -13.21 6.87 -17.79
N MET A 403 -12.91 5.82 -18.57
CA MET A 403 -12.83 4.46 -18.02
C MET A 403 -11.72 4.31 -16.99
N LEU A 404 -10.53 4.86 -17.27
CA LEU A 404 -9.41 4.83 -16.32
C LEU A 404 -9.77 5.53 -15.02
N ILE A 405 -10.41 6.70 -15.08
CA ILE A 405 -10.88 7.47 -13.92
C ILE A 405 -11.88 6.65 -13.09
N ASN A 406 -12.87 6.04 -13.74
CA ASN A 406 -13.89 5.25 -13.06
C ASN A 406 -13.32 3.99 -12.40
N GLU A 407 -12.27 3.39 -12.98
CA GLU A 407 -11.53 2.26 -12.41
C GLU A 407 -10.50 2.67 -11.35
N TYR A 408 -10.10 3.94 -11.31
CA TYR A 408 -9.06 4.43 -10.41
C TYR A 408 -9.57 4.48 -8.98
N LYS A 409 -9.09 3.56 -8.14
CA LYS A 409 -9.40 3.51 -6.71
C LYS A 409 -8.59 4.57 -5.98
N ILE A 410 -9.29 5.49 -5.33
CA ILE A 410 -8.65 6.47 -4.45
C ILE A 410 -8.70 5.96 -3.02
N PHE A 411 -7.55 5.96 -2.36
CA PHE A 411 -7.40 5.50 -0.98
C PHE A 411 -7.10 6.65 0.00
N ASP A 412 -6.43 7.72 -0.45
CA ASP A 412 -5.91 8.77 0.45
C ASP A 412 -6.19 10.24 0.00
N HIS A 413 -6.85 10.47 -1.15
CA HIS A 413 -7.13 11.82 -1.69
C HIS A 413 -8.64 12.09 -1.86
N THR A 414 -9.02 13.36 -2.00
CA THR A 414 -10.38 13.75 -2.42
C THR A 414 -10.66 13.20 -3.82
N PRO A 415 -11.88 12.71 -4.12
CA PRO A 415 -12.24 12.32 -5.47
C PRO A 415 -11.88 13.39 -6.49
N ILE A 416 -11.17 13.00 -7.54
CA ILE A 416 -10.86 13.91 -8.64
C ILE A 416 -12.13 14.03 -9.46
N ARG A 417 -12.71 15.23 -9.48
CA ARG A 417 -13.83 15.56 -10.36
C ARG A 417 -13.29 15.79 -11.75
N TYR A 418 -13.96 15.25 -12.76
CA TYR A 418 -13.61 15.48 -14.15
C TYR A 418 -14.79 16.03 -14.94
N GLU A 419 -14.46 16.80 -15.97
CA GLU A 419 -15.39 17.24 -17.01
C GLU A 419 -14.83 16.84 -18.37
N LEU A 420 -15.66 16.22 -19.20
CA LEU A 420 -15.43 16.05 -20.62
C LEU A 420 -15.94 17.31 -21.32
N LEU A 421 -15.01 18.05 -21.91
CA LEU A 421 -15.28 19.26 -22.67
C LEU A 421 -14.97 19.03 -24.14
N GLY A 422 -15.66 19.80 -25.00
CA GLY A 422 -15.47 19.70 -26.44
C GLY A 422 -15.59 21.04 -27.16
N LEU A 423 -14.81 21.18 -28.21
CA LEU A 423 -14.89 22.21 -29.24
C LEU A 423 -15.63 21.60 -30.43
N LYS A 424 -16.74 22.20 -30.88
CA LYS A 424 -17.56 21.62 -31.97
C LYS A 424 -17.44 22.41 -33.26
N GLY A 425 -17.02 21.73 -34.31
CA GLY A 425 -16.99 22.23 -35.69
C GLY A 425 -15.58 22.53 -36.18
N LYS A 426 -15.31 22.21 -37.47
CA LYS A 426 -14.00 22.37 -38.11
C LYS A 426 -13.42 23.78 -37.97
N ASN A 427 -14.28 24.81 -38.01
CA ASN A 427 -13.85 26.21 -37.91
C ASN A 427 -13.67 26.68 -36.45
N ASN A 428 -14.08 25.86 -35.48
CA ASN A 428 -14.11 26.19 -34.06
C ASN A 428 -13.10 25.34 -33.25
N GLY A 429 -12.17 24.67 -33.93
CA GLY A 429 -11.08 23.90 -33.30
C GLY A 429 -11.32 22.40 -33.15
N ASP A 430 -12.53 21.88 -33.43
CA ASP A 430 -12.95 20.46 -33.40
C ASP A 430 -12.10 19.50 -32.55
N HIS A 431 -12.41 19.42 -31.25
CA HIS A 431 -11.59 18.65 -30.30
C HIS A 431 -12.37 18.21 -29.06
N ALA A 432 -11.90 17.18 -28.37
CA ALA A 432 -12.45 16.73 -27.09
C ALA A 432 -11.34 16.43 -26.09
N PHE A 433 -11.50 16.88 -24.85
CA PHE A 433 -10.47 16.79 -23.81
C PHE A 433 -11.09 16.71 -22.41
N ILE A 434 -10.30 16.27 -21.44
CA ILE A 434 -10.74 16.09 -20.05
C ILE A 434 -10.09 17.17 -19.17
N VAL A 435 -10.88 17.76 -18.27
CA VAL A 435 -10.41 18.71 -17.27
C VAL A 435 -10.69 18.16 -15.87
N PHE A 436 -9.68 18.15 -15.01
CA PHE A 436 -9.79 17.78 -13.60
C PHE A 436 -9.96 19.00 -12.72
N ASN A 437 -10.78 18.87 -11.69
CA ASN A 437 -10.94 19.81 -10.58
C ASN A 437 -11.11 21.27 -11.01
N ARG A 438 -11.80 21.51 -12.13
CA ARG A 438 -12.25 22.84 -12.51
C ARG A 438 -13.16 23.40 -11.41
N ALA A 439 -12.98 24.66 -11.07
CA ALA A 439 -13.74 25.34 -10.03
C ALA A 439 -15.24 25.33 -10.35
N ALA A 440 -16.06 24.96 -9.37
CA ALA A 440 -17.51 24.94 -9.54
C ALA A 440 -18.03 26.36 -9.82
N GLY A 441 -18.96 26.49 -10.77
CA GLY A 441 -19.51 27.79 -11.19
C GLY A 441 -18.60 28.65 -12.08
N SER A 442 -17.39 28.19 -12.40
CA SER A 442 -16.51 28.89 -13.33
C SER A 442 -17.05 28.86 -14.77
N GLN A 443 -16.67 29.85 -15.57
CA GLN A 443 -17.17 30.05 -16.94
C GLN A 443 -16.34 29.24 -17.95
N LEU A 444 -16.99 28.45 -18.81
CA LEU A 444 -16.29 27.61 -19.81
C LEU A 444 -15.47 28.43 -20.81
N ASN A 445 -15.94 29.61 -21.19
CA ASN A 445 -15.28 30.51 -22.13
C ASN A 445 -14.22 31.41 -21.49
N ASN A 446 -13.95 31.26 -20.19
CA ASN A 446 -12.94 32.04 -19.48
C ASN A 446 -12.09 31.13 -18.59
N MET A 447 -10.99 30.62 -19.16
CA MET A 447 -10.10 29.68 -18.47
C MET A 447 -9.43 30.28 -17.23
N LYS A 448 -9.29 31.60 -17.12
CA LYS A 448 -8.78 32.25 -15.90
C LYS A 448 -9.70 32.00 -14.69
N SER A 449 -11.00 31.80 -14.93
CA SER A 449 -11.97 31.52 -13.87
C SER A 449 -11.95 30.06 -13.38
N TRP A 450 -11.21 29.17 -14.04
CA TRP A 450 -11.27 27.72 -13.79
C TRP A 450 -10.62 27.29 -12.47
N GLY A 451 -9.91 28.20 -11.79
CA GLY A 451 -9.29 27.97 -10.49
C GLY A 451 -7.94 27.27 -10.55
N ASN A 452 -7.21 27.31 -9.44
CA ASN A 452 -5.81 26.92 -9.37
C ASN A 452 -5.56 25.41 -9.57
N TYR A 453 -6.57 24.57 -9.32
CA TYR A 453 -6.44 23.12 -9.44
C TYR A 453 -6.91 22.56 -10.79
N ALA A 454 -7.41 23.41 -11.69
CA ALA A 454 -7.86 23.00 -13.01
C ALA A 454 -6.68 22.38 -13.79
N THR A 455 -6.78 21.08 -14.09
CA THR A 455 -5.71 20.34 -14.77
C THR A 455 -6.27 19.68 -16.03
N ILE A 456 -5.72 20.02 -17.19
CA ILE A 456 -6.10 19.39 -18.47
C ILE A 456 -5.36 18.06 -18.62
N CYS A 457 -6.09 17.03 -19.02
CA CYS A 457 -5.60 15.72 -19.39
C CYS A 457 -5.95 15.44 -20.85
N ASP A 458 -5.01 15.65 -21.76
CA ASP A 458 -5.22 15.48 -23.20
C ASP A 458 -4.32 14.39 -23.80
N PRO A 459 -4.82 13.16 -23.98
CA PRO A 459 -4.05 12.09 -24.61
C PRO A 459 -3.80 12.32 -26.10
N TRP A 460 -4.59 13.13 -26.81
CA TRP A 460 -4.44 13.30 -28.26
C TRP A 460 -3.32 14.28 -28.61
N PHE A 461 -3.20 15.38 -27.85
CA PHE A 461 -2.03 16.26 -27.90
C PHE A 461 -0.81 15.64 -27.20
N GLU A 462 -1.01 14.58 -26.41
CA GLU A 462 0.01 13.97 -25.53
C GLU A 462 0.54 14.96 -24.48
N GLU A 463 -0.32 15.90 -24.07
CA GLU A 463 0.00 16.96 -23.13
C GLU A 463 -0.94 16.89 -21.91
N SER A 464 -0.41 17.21 -20.75
CA SER A 464 -1.20 17.40 -19.53
C SER A 464 -0.57 18.52 -18.73
N MET A 465 -1.40 19.41 -18.19
CA MET A 465 -0.94 20.67 -17.61
C MET A 465 -1.92 21.20 -16.57
N ASN A 466 -1.41 21.99 -15.63
CA ASN A 466 -2.23 22.88 -14.84
C ASN A 466 -2.57 24.14 -15.66
N VAL A 467 -3.84 24.52 -15.70
CA VAL A 467 -4.32 25.65 -16.51
C VAL A 467 -3.79 26.96 -15.96
N SER A 468 -3.90 27.19 -14.64
CA SER A 468 -3.48 28.46 -14.02
C SER A 468 -1.99 28.74 -14.21
N GLU A 469 -1.14 27.71 -14.12
CA GLU A 469 0.30 27.82 -14.36
C GLU A 469 0.60 28.16 -15.83
N GLN A 470 -0.10 27.54 -16.79
CA GLN A 470 0.09 27.84 -18.22
C GLN A 470 -0.32 29.27 -18.59
N LEU A 471 -1.34 29.82 -17.92
CA LEU A 471 -1.80 31.18 -18.16
C LEU A 471 -0.85 32.26 -17.61
N GLN A 472 0.13 31.88 -16.78
CA GLN A 472 1.19 32.78 -16.30
C GLN A 472 2.40 32.83 -17.25
N LEU A 473 2.50 31.89 -18.19
CA LEU A 473 3.59 31.82 -19.15
C LEU A 473 3.32 32.70 -20.38
N ASP A 474 4.39 33.21 -20.98
CA ASP A 474 4.35 33.85 -22.28
C ASP A 474 3.86 32.87 -23.36
N SER A 475 3.23 33.38 -24.42
CA SER A 475 2.62 32.56 -25.46
C SER A 475 3.60 31.54 -26.07
N GLU A 476 4.88 31.91 -26.23
CA GLU A 476 5.92 31.04 -26.78
C GLU A 476 6.29 29.85 -25.88
N GLN A 477 6.07 29.98 -24.57
CA GLN A 477 6.37 28.95 -23.56
C GLN A 477 5.17 28.05 -23.25
N GLN A 478 3.98 28.47 -23.67
CA GLN A 478 2.76 27.70 -23.51
C GLN A 478 2.78 26.42 -24.36
N THR A 479 2.17 25.37 -23.82
CA THR A 479 1.95 24.11 -24.54
C THR A 479 1.06 24.31 -25.78
N LYS A 480 1.17 23.42 -26.77
CA LYS A 480 0.41 23.58 -28.01
C LYS A 480 -1.09 23.44 -27.79
N SER A 481 -1.48 22.54 -26.88
CA SER A 481 -2.88 22.34 -26.53
C SER A 481 -3.49 23.55 -25.82
N ILE A 482 -2.82 24.19 -24.86
CA ILE A 482 -3.39 25.39 -24.21
C ILE A 482 -3.57 26.54 -25.19
N GLN A 483 -2.61 26.77 -26.10
CA GLN A 483 -2.73 27.76 -27.16
C GLN A 483 -3.97 27.48 -28.05
N HIS A 484 -4.18 26.20 -28.41
CA HIS A 484 -5.35 25.78 -29.17
C HIS A 484 -6.65 26.06 -28.43
N TYR A 485 -6.74 25.71 -27.14
CA TYR A 485 -7.98 25.94 -26.39
C TYR A 485 -8.22 27.43 -26.13
N LEU A 486 -7.20 28.23 -25.86
CA LEU A 486 -7.33 29.68 -25.69
C LEU A 486 -7.83 30.36 -26.97
N LYS A 487 -7.31 29.93 -28.12
CA LYS A 487 -7.76 30.41 -29.44
C LYS A 487 -9.25 30.17 -29.67
N PHE A 488 -9.78 29.04 -29.19
CA PHE A 488 -11.17 28.63 -29.41
C PHE A 488 -12.04 28.63 -28.14
N GLN A 489 -11.63 29.33 -27.09
CA GLN A 489 -12.26 29.23 -25.76
C GLN A 489 -13.77 29.54 -25.76
N ASN A 490 -14.21 30.46 -26.63
CA ASN A 490 -15.63 30.82 -26.78
C ASN A 490 -16.51 29.70 -27.35
N HIS A 491 -15.91 28.63 -27.86
CA HIS A 491 -16.62 27.48 -28.44
C HIS A 491 -16.55 26.23 -27.55
N ILE A 492 -15.97 26.34 -26.35
CA ILE A 492 -15.90 25.23 -25.40
C ILE A 492 -17.30 24.91 -24.88
N SER A 493 -17.69 23.65 -25.01
CA SER A 493 -18.98 23.12 -24.59
C SER A 493 -18.80 21.96 -23.62
N PHE A 494 -19.70 21.89 -22.64
CA PHE A 494 -19.79 20.77 -21.72
C PHE A 494 -20.40 19.55 -22.39
N MET A 495 -19.87 18.36 -22.11
CA MET A 495 -20.42 17.09 -22.62
C MET A 495 -20.81 16.13 -21.50
N SER A 496 -19.94 15.95 -20.49
CA SER A 496 -20.18 15.03 -19.39
C SER A 496 -19.29 15.36 -18.19
N ALA A 497 -19.63 14.84 -17.02
CA ALA A 497 -18.81 14.95 -15.81
C ALA A 497 -18.95 13.70 -14.95
N GLY A 498 -17.99 13.54 -14.04
CA GLY A 498 -18.05 12.54 -13.00
C GLY A 498 -16.89 12.70 -12.04
N GLU A 499 -16.62 11.63 -11.32
CA GLU A 499 -15.48 11.57 -10.41
C GLU A 499 -14.87 10.18 -10.40
N THR A 500 -13.61 10.12 -10.01
CA THR A 500 -12.84 8.89 -9.82
C THR A 500 -13.52 7.86 -8.94
N GLY A 501 -13.34 6.57 -9.27
CA GLY A 501 -13.72 5.45 -8.41
C GLY A 501 -15.21 5.13 -8.38
N ARG A 502 -16.04 5.77 -9.22
CA ARG A 502 -17.49 5.47 -9.33
C ARG A 502 -17.79 4.09 -9.93
N GLY A 503 -16.80 3.47 -10.57
CA GLY A 503 -16.98 2.20 -11.25
C GLY A 503 -17.80 2.30 -12.54
N HIS A 504 -18.16 1.14 -13.09
CA HIS A 504 -18.88 1.02 -14.35
C HIS A 504 -20.40 0.98 -14.16
N SER A 505 -21.15 1.12 -15.26
CA SER A 505 -22.61 1.05 -15.32
C SER A 505 -23.17 -0.26 -14.75
N LYS A 506 -24.43 -0.24 -14.27
CA LYS A 506 -25.11 -1.46 -13.80
C LYS A 506 -25.10 -2.57 -14.85
N HIS A 507 -25.29 -2.22 -16.13
CA HIS A 507 -25.27 -3.20 -17.22
C HIS A 507 -23.88 -3.82 -17.39
N TRP A 508 -22.82 -3.02 -17.29
CA TRP A 508 -21.45 -3.54 -17.31
C TRP A 508 -21.19 -4.48 -16.13
N GLN A 509 -21.61 -4.11 -14.93
CA GLN A 509 -21.48 -4.94 -13.73
C GLN A 509 -22.26 -6.27 -13.85
N GLN A 510 -23.46 -6.25 -14.43
CA GLN A 510 -24.21 -7.49 -14.70
C GLN A 510 -23.49 -8.39 -15.71
N LYS A 511 -22.89 -7.80 -16.75
CA LYS A 511 -22.22 -8.53 -17.81
C LYS A 511 -20.85 -9.08 -17.41
N HIS A 512 -20.14 -8.35 -16.55
CA HIS A 512 -18.73 -8.58 -16.23
C HIS A 512 -18.45 -8.86 -14.75
N GLY A 513 -19.46 -8.84 -13.88
CA GLY A 513 -19.34 -9.03 -12.43
C GLY A 513 -19.05 -7.74 -11.64
N THR A 514 -19.05 -7.84 -10.31
CA THR A 514 -18.75 -6.73 -9.37
C THR A 514 -17.26 -6.47 -9.17
N ASN A 515 -16.41 -7.38 -9.62
CA ASN A 515 -14.96 -7.22 -9.66
C ASN A 515 -14.47 -7.37 -11.10
N PRO A 516 -14.89 -6.49 -12.03
CA PRO A 516 -14.37 -6.55 -13.39
C PRO A 516 -12.88 -6.24 -13.26
N GLN A 517 -12.03 -7.22 -13.57
CA GLN A 517 -10.59 -7.03 -13.78
C GLN A 517 -10.38 -5.64 -14.40
N CYS A 518 -9.58 -4.74 -13.81
CA CYS A 518 -9.45 -3.36 -14.30
C CYS A 518 -9.15 -3.35 -15.80
N LEU A 519 -10.22 -3.23 -16.61
CA LEU A 519 -10.25 -3.66 -18.01
C LEU A 519 -9.47 -2.69 -18.87
N PHE A 520 -9.18 -1.51 -18.30
CA PHE A 520 -8.37 -0.47 -18.90
C PHE A 520 -7.10 -0.24 -18.08
N ILE A 521 -7.17 -0.05 -16.76
CA ILE A 521 -6.00 0.29 -15.94
C ILE A 521 -4.91 -0.80 -15.98
N ASN A 522 -5.28 -2.08 -15.85
CA ASN A 522 -4.32 -3.19 -15.81
C ASN A 522 -4.11 -3.86 -17.17
N ARG A 523 -4.85 -3.42 -18.19
CA ARG A 523 -4.75 -3.99 -19.52
C ARG A 523 -3.44 -3.57 -20.18
N ARG A 524 -2.75 -4.55 -20.76
CA ARG A 524 -1.61 -4.30 -21.64
C ARG A 524 -2.11 -3.99 -23.05
N ALA A 525 -1.33 -3.20 -23.80
CA ALA A 525 -1.51 -3.10 -25.24
C ALA A 525 -1.53 -4.51 -25.86
N ARG A 526 -2.44 -4.75 -26.81
CA ARG A 526 -2.51 -6.02 -27.51
C ARG A 526 -1.54 -5.98 -28.68
N ASP A 527 -0.57 -6.89 -28.70
CA ASP A 527 0.21 -7.16 -29.90
C ASP A 527 -0.74 -7.79 -30.93
N LYS A 528 -0.99 -7.06 -32.01
CA LYS A 528 -1.79 -7.56 -33.12
C LYS A 528 -0.89 -8.32 -34.08
N LYS A 529 -1.37 -9.46 -34.56
CA LYS A 529 -0.81 -10.09 -35.76
C LYS A 529 -1.77 -9.77 -36.88
N GLU A 530 -1.29 -9.10 -37.92
CA GLU A 530 -2.12 -8.85 -39.09
C GLU A 530 -2.47 -10.18 -39.76
N ASN A 531 -3.76 -10.38 -40.02
CA ASN A 531 -4.30 -11.59 -40.61
C ASN A 531 -4.82 -11.26 -42.02
N ILE A 532 -3.87 -10.89 -42.88
CA ILE A 532 -4.11 -10.63 -44.29
C ILE A 532 -3.45 -11.74 -45.10
N THR A 533 -4.22 -12.37 -45.98
CA THR A 533 -3.71 -13.34 -46.97
C THR A 533 -3.77 -12.70 -48.35
N THR A 534 -2.70 -12.85 -49.13
CA THR A 534 -2.56 -12.26 -50.46
C THR A 534 -2.56 -13.38 -51.51
N PRO A 535 -3.16 -13.17 -52.71
CA PRO A 535 -3.18 -14.18 -53.77
C PRO A 535 -1.81 -14.44 -54.41
N TYR A 536 -0.85 -13.52 -54.25
CA TYR A 536 0.50 -13.62 -54.80
C TYR A 536 1.52 -13.33 -53.70
N PRO A 537 2.65 -14.07 -53.61
CA PRO A 537 3.69 -13.81 -52.63
C PRO A 537 4.23 -12.38 -52.79
N VAL A 538 4.40 -11.68 -51.67
CA VAL A 538 4.93 -10.31 -51.64
C VAL A 538 6.32 -10.30 -52.27
N VAL A 539 6.44 -9.76 -53.49
CA VAL A 539 7.74 -9.44 -54.07
C VAL A 539 8.28 -8.25 -53.29
N ARG A 540 9.08 -8.50 -52.26
CA ARG A 540 9.92 -7.45 -51.67
C ARG A 540 10.92 -7.05 -52.74
N MET A 541 10.69 -5.93 -53.42
CA MET A 541 11.78 -5.26 -54.13
C MET A 541 12.78 -4.83 -53.06
N ILE A 542 13.99 -5.42 -53.16
CA ILE A 542 15.11 -5.27 -52.22
C ILE A 542 15.66 -3.85 -52.30
#